data_AF-A0A142JN08-F1
#
_entry.id   AF-A0A142JN08-F1
#
_cell.length_a   1.000
_cell.length_b   1.000
_cell.length_c   1.000
_cell.angle_alpha   90.00
_cell.angle_beta   90.00
_cell.angle_gamma   90.00
#
_symmetry.space_group_name_H-M   'P 1'
#
loop_
_entity.id
_entity.type
_entity.pdbx_description
1 polymer ?
#
loop_
_entity_poly.entity_id
_entity_poly.type
_entity_poly.pdbx_seq_one_letter_code
_entity_poly.pdbx_strand_id
1 'polypeptide(L)' 'MTEAQILYERGPYWVKRGAKFFEIYRAGATHSTRVGVVGFSFGLSRCIAEIDRRMADDERRKGDAR' A
#
# COMPACT_ATOMS: atom_id res chain seq x y z
N MET A 1 5.14 -6.10 15.75
CA MET A 1 5.42 -6.00 14.31
C MET A 1 6.86 -5.55 14.22
N THR A 2 7.79 -6.38 13.73
CA THR A 2 9.18 -5.94 13.57
C THR A 2 9.24 -5.07 12.32
N GLU A 3 9.66 -3.80 12.47
CA GLU A 3 9.77 -2.82 11.36
C GLU A 3 10.58 -3.34 10.16
N ALA A 4 11.44 -4.34 10.37
CA ALA A 4 12.30 -4.97 9.38
C ALA A 4 11.60 -5.64 8.17
N GLN A 5 10.25 -5.62 8.08
CA GLN A 5 9.49 -6.22 6.98
C GLN A 5 8.79 -5.22 6.05
N ILE A 6 8.84 -3.92 6.37
CA ILE A 6 8.29 -2.87 5.51
C ILE A 6 9.31 -2.55 4.41
N LEU A 7 8.90 -2.69 3.16
CA LEU A 7 9.77 -2.45 2.00
C LEU A 7 9.61 -1.05 1.40
N TYR A 8 8.43 -0.47 1.56
CA TYR A 8 8.09 0.83 1.02
C TYR A 8 6.89 1.40 1.77
N GLU A 9 6.88 2.71 2.00
CA GLU A 9 5.79 3.45 2.64
C GLU A 9 5.62 4.80 1.97
N ARG A 10 4.37 5.19 1.72
CA ARG A 10 3.99 6.49 1.18
C ARG A 10 2.59 6.89 1.67
N GLY A 11 2.51 7.99 2.40
CA GLY A 11 1.24 8.47 2.95
C GLY A 11 0.61 7.42 3.88
N PRO A 12 -0.70 7.11 3.74
CA PRO A 12 -1.32 6.06 4.54
C PRO A 12 -1.05 4.65 4.00
N TYR A 13 -0.23 4.47 2.96
CA TYR A 13 -0.01 3.15 2.35
C TYR A 13 1.39 2.62 2.60
N TRP A 14 1.51 1.31 2.77
CA TRP A 14 2.80 0.65 2.96
C TRP A 14 2.80 -0.78 2.40
N VAL A 15 3.98 -1.27 2.07
CA VAL A 15 4.21 -2.59 1.46
C VAL A 15 4.98 -3.47 2.43
N LYS A 16 4.45 -4.66 2.67
CA LYS A 16 5.10 -5.73 3.43
C LYS A 16 5.61 -6.81 2.50
N ARG A 17 6.80 -7.35 2.80
CA ARG A 17 7.26 -8.60 2.18
C ARG A 17 6.57 -9.81 2.82
N GLY A 18 5.81 -10.56 2.02
CA GLY A 18 5.36 -11.91 2.35
C GLY A 18 6.33 -12.98 1.83
N ALA A 19 5.99 -14.26 2.03
CA ALA A 19 6.85 -15.37 1.63
C ALA A 19 6.97 -15.52 0.10
N LYS A 20 5.89 -15.26 -0.66
CA LYS A 20 5.83 -15.42 -2.13
C LYS A 20 5.14 -14.25 -2.84
N PHE A 21 4.84 -13.19 -2.11
CA PHE A 21 4.08 -12.05 -2.60
C PHE A 21 4.41 -10.83 -1.74
N PHE A 22 4.05 -9.67 -2.27
CA PHE A 22 4.04 -8.41 -1.55
C PHE A 22 2.60 -8.10 -1.14
N GLU A 23 2.43 -7.65 0.10
CA GLU A 23 1.13 -7.21 0.61
C GLU A 23 1.13 -5.69 0.70
N ILE A 24 0.05 -5.07 0.24
CA ILE A 24 -0.14 -3.64 0.31
C ILE A 24 -1.20 -3.37 1.37
N TYR A 25 -0.89 -2.48 2.30
CA TYR A 25 -1.74 -2.09 3.39
C TYR A 25 -2.05 -0.59 3.33
N ARG A 26 -3.19 -0.23 3.92
CA ARG A 26 -3.56 1.16 4.22
C ARG A 26 -3.72 1.31 5.72
N ALA A 27 -3.05 2.29 6.33
CA ALA A 27 -3.25 2.70 7.70
C ALA A 27 -4.67 3.25 7.88
N GLY A 28 -5.42 2.65 8.80
CA GLY A 28 -6.66 3.18 9.34
C GLY A 28 -6.46 3.73 10.75
N ALA A 29 -7.53 4.22 11.37
CA ALA A 29 -7.47 4.83 12.71
C ALA A 29 -7.04 3.83 13.80
N THR A 30 -7.47 2.58 13.71
CA THR A 30 -7.23 1.55 14.75
C THR A 30 -6.33 0.41 14.28
N HIS A 31 -6.31 0.13 12.98
CA HIS A 31 -5.51 -0.94 12.40
C HIS A 31 -5.25 -0.65 10.92
N SER A 32 -4.22 -1.28 10.38
CA SER A 32 -3.98 -1.28 8.95
C SER A 32 -4.84 -2.34 8.25
N THR A 33 -5.46 -1.98 7.14
CA THR A 33 -6.26 -2.89 6.32
C THR A 33 -5.44 -3.31 5.10
N ARG A 34 -5.41 -4.62 4.78
CA ARG A 34 -4.78 -5.09 3.53
C ARG A 34 -5.65 -4.70 2.35
N VAL A 35 -5.08 -3.98 1.40
CA VAL A 35 -5.80 -3.43 0.25
C VAL A 35 -5.36 -4.03 -1.09
N GLY A 36 -4.23 -4.75 -1.12
CA GLY A 36 -3.74 -5.40 -2.33
C GLY A 36 -2.71 -6.48 -2.05
N VAL A 37 -2.52 -7.36 -3.03
CA VAL A 37 -1.47 -8.38 -3.06
C VAL A 37 -0.85 -8.39 -4.45
N VAL A 38 0.47 -8.42 -4.52
CA VAL A 38 1.23 -8.47 -5.77
C VAL A 38 2.14 -9.69 -5.74
N GLY A 39 2.06 -10.55 -6.76
CA GLY A 39 2.95 -11.69 -6.89
C GLY A 39 4.42 -11.26 -6.97
N PHE A 40 5.33 -12.03 -6.38
CA PHE A 40 6.75 -11.67 -6.31
C PHE A 40 7.38 -11.45 -7.70
N SER A 41 6.89 -12.15 -8.72
CA SER A 41 7.32 -12.02 -10.12
C SER A 41 7.18 -10.63 -10.72
N PHE A 42 6.26 -9.80 -10.19
CA PHE A 42 6.04 -8.44 -10.68
C PHE A 42 6.92 -7.39 -9.99
N GLY A 43 7.58 -7.76 -8.88
CA GLY A 43 8.48 -6.90 -8.14
C GLY A 43 7.81 -5.77 -7.34
N LEU A 44 8.64 -5.04 -6.58
CA LEU A 44 8.22 -3.92 -5.73
C LEU A 44 7.69 -2.73 -6.56
N SER A 45 8.16 -2.55 -7.79
CA SER A 45 7.73 -1.47 -8.69
C SER A 45 6.22 -1.49 -8.95
N ARG A 46 5.62 -2.68 -9.11
CA ARG A 46 4.17 -2.81 -9.28
C ARG A 46 3.39 -2.49 -8.00
N CYS A 47 3.98 -2.72 -6.82
CA CYS A 47 3.40 -2.28 -5.56
C CYS A 47 3.41 -0.75 -5.43
N ILE A 48 4.51 -0.10 -5.82
CA ILE A 48 4.63 1.36 -5.81
C ILE A 48 3.57 1.97 -6.75
N ALA A 49 3.45 1.46 -7.98
CA ALA A 49 2.45 1.92 -8.93
C ALA A 49 1.00 1.77 -8.42
N GLU A 50 0.70 0.67 -7.70
CA GLU A 50 -0.63 0.47 -7.09
C GLU A 50 -0.88 1.43 -5.92
N ILE A 51 0.15 1.76 -5.13
CA ILE A 51 0.06 2.78 -4.08
C ILE A 51 -0.18 4.16 -4.71
N ASP A 52 0.55 4.51 -5.76
CA ASP A 52 0.42 5.80 -6.45
C ASP A 52 -0.98 5.97 -7.04
N ARG A 53 -1.53 4.93 -7.67
CA ARG A 53 -2.91 4.92 -8.19
C ARG A 53 -3.93 5.20 -7.08
N ARG A 54 -3.77 4.56 -5.92
CA ARG A 54 -4.69 4.71 -4.78
C ARG A 54 -4.58 6.06 -4.10
N MET A 55 -3.38 6.60 -3.99
CA MET A 55 -3.13 7.96 -3.51
C MET A 55 -3.87 8.98 -4.39
N ALA A 56 -3.76 8.85 -5.71
CA ALA A 56 -4.47 9.73 -6.64
C ALA A 56 -6.00 9.61 -6.51
N ASP A 57 -6.52 8.39 -6.33
CA ASP A 57 -7.96 8.18 -6.09
C ASP A 57 -8.44 8.78 -4.75
N ASP A 58 -7.64 8.65 -3.70
CA ASP A 58 -7.93 9.23 -2.38
C ASP A 58 -7.92 10.76 -2.42
N GLU A 59 -6.96 11.36 -3.13
CA GLU A 59 -6.88 12.81 -3.33
C GLU A 59 -8.10 13.34 -4.10
N ARG A 60 -8.49 12.66 -5.18
CA ARG A 60 -9.70 12.99 -5.94
C ARG A 60 -10.96 12.97 -5.05
N ARG A 61 -11.13 11.91 -4.24
CA ARG A 61 -12.28 11.78 -3.32
C ARG A 61 -12.33 12.87 -2.25
N LYS A 62 -11.17 13.36 -1.78
CA LYS A 62 -11.12 14.50 -0.85
C LYS A 62 -11.49 15.81 -1.53
N GLY A 63 -11.18 15.96 -2.82
CA GLY A 63 -11.54 17.13 -3.63
C GLY A 63 -13.04 17.22 -3.93
N ASP A 64 -13.68 16.09 -4.20
CA ASP A 64 -15.12 16.01 -4.51
C ASP A 64 -16.03 16.20 -3.28
N ALA A 65 -15.47 16.19 -2.07
CA ALA A 65 -16.20 16.34 -0.81
C ALA A 65 -16.39 17.82 -0.38
N ARG A 66 -16.27 18.77 -1.31
CA ARG A 66 -16.37 20.23 -1.06
C ARG A 66 -17.60 20.86 -1.69
#